data_AF-A0A453PCY1-F1
#
_entry.id   AF-A0A453PCY1-F1
#
_cell.length_a   1.000
_cell.length_b   1.000
_cell.length_c   1.000
_cell.angle_alpha   90.00
_cell.angle_beta   90.00
_cell.angle_gamma   90.00
#
_symmetry.space_group_name_H-M   'P 1'
#
loop_
_entity.id
_entity.type
_entity.pdbx_description
1 polymer ?
#
loop_
_entity_poly.entity_id
_entity_poly.type
_entity_poly.pdbx_seq_one_letter_code
_entity_poly.pdbx_strand_id
1 'polypeptide(L)'
;AVDRVLYSSVVYPHNYGFIPRTLCEDNDPMDVLVLMQEQVVPGCFLRARAIGLMPMIDQGEKDDKIIAVCADDPEYRHFRDISELPPHRLQEIRRFFEDYKKNENKEVAVNDFLPAEDAINAIKYSM
;
A
#
# COMPACT_ATOMS: atom_id res chain seq x y z
N ALA A 1 13.76 6.39 -11.67
CA ALA A 1 14.02 5.45 -12.78
C ALA A 1 12.75 4.66 -13.04
N VAL A 2 12.55 4.13 -14.25
CA VAL A 2 11.44 3.20 -14.53
C VAL A 2 11.94 1.80 -14.20
N ASP A 3 11.23 1.07 -13.33
CA ASP A 3 11.53 -0.34 -13.05
C ASP A 3 11.04 -1.22 -14.21
N ARG A 4 9.73 -1.19 -14.50
CA ARG A 4 9.11 -1.90 -15.63
C ARG A 4 7.74 -1.35 -16.00
N VAL A 5 7.24 -1.77 -17.16
CA VAL A 5 5.82 -1.68 -17.52
C VAL A 5 5.12 -2.96 -17.06
N LEU A 6 3.92 -2.87 -16.48
CA LEU A 6 3.18 -4.03 -16.00
C LEU A 6 2.83 -5.00 -17.16
N TYR A 7 2.98 -6.31 -16.92
CA TYR A 7 2.73 -7.35 -17.94
C TYR A 7 1.25 -7.74 -18.08
N SER A 8 0.42 -7.24 -17.18
CA SER A 8 -1.04 -7.40 -17.20
C SER A 8 -1.69 -6.06 -17.56
N SER A 9 -2.89 -6.10 -18.14
CA SER A 9 -3.70 -4.89 -18.39
C SER A 9 -4.36 -4.40 -17.10
N VAL A 10 -3.52 -3.97 -16.15
CA VAL A 10 -3.91 -3.47 -14.83
C VAL A 10 -3.18 -2.17 -14.57
N VAL A 11 -3.73 -1.34 -13.68
CA VAL A 11 -3.15 -0.08 -13.23
C VAL A 11 -3.20 -0.05 -11.71
N TYR A 12 -2.28 0.69 -11.09
CA TYR A 12 -2.32 0.89 -9.65
C TYR A 12 -3.66 1.53 -9.24
N PRO A 13 -4.38 0.98 -8.25
CA PRO A 13 -5.71 1.48 -7.86
C PRO A 13 -5.63 2.83 -7.15
N HIS A 14 -4.51 3.13 -6.50
CA HIS A 14 -4.27 4.35 -5.73
C HIS A 14 -2.82 4.82 -5.85
N ASN A 15 -2.54 6.03 -5.37
CA ASN A 15 -1.18 6.56 -5.32
C ASN A 15 -0.30 5.64 -4.47
N TYR A 16 0.90 5.33 -4.96
CA TYR A 16 1.81 4.38 -4.35
C TYR A 16 3.19 5.01 -4.15
N GLY A 17 3.83 4.71 -3.03
CA GLY A 17 5.17 5.19 -2.70
C GLY A 17 5.71 4.53 -1.45
N PHE A 18 6.63 5.22 -0.77
CA PHE A 18 7.31 4.71 0.41
C PHE A 18 7.39 5.77 1.53
N ILE A 19 7.66 5.34 2.76
CA ILE A 19 7.79 6.21 3.92
C ILE A 19 9.27 6.57 4.10
N PRO A 20 9.65 7.87 4.04
CA PRO A 20 11.05 8.27 4.17
C PRO A 20 11.61 7.95 5.55
N ARG A 21 12.91 7.62 5.62
CA ARG A 21 13.60 7.25 6.86
C ARG A 21 12.97 6.05 7.56
N THR A 22 12.59 5.05 6.76
CA THR A 22 12.25 3.72 7.24
C THR A 22 13.09 2.68 6.49
N LEU A 23 13.24 1.49 7.05
CA LEU A 23 13.97 0.36 6.47
C LEU A 23 13.27 -0.95 6.82
N CYS A 24 13.01 -1.76 5.81
CA CYS A 24 12.44 -3.11 5.92
C CYS A 24 13.53 -4.18 5.76
N GLU A 25 13.13 -5.45 5.95
CA GLU A 25 14.05 -6.61 5.91
C GLU A 25 14.64 -6.86 4.51
N ASP A 26 13.97 -6.36 3.47
CA ASP A 26 14.38 -6.38 2.07
C ASP A 26 15.40 -5.28 1.70
N ASN A 27 15.78 -4.42 2.65
CA ASN A 27 16.62 -3.23 2.49
C ASN A 27 15.96 -2.05 1.74
N ASP A 28 14.66 -2.10 1.51
CA ASP A 28 13.90 -0.98 0.96
C ASP A 28 13.11 -0.26 2.06
N PRO A 29 12.71 1.01 1.86
CA PRO A 29 11.83 1.69 2.80
C PRO A 29 10.42 1.10 2.80
N MET A 30 9.69 1.28 3.91
CA MET A 30 8.32 0.78 4.07
C MET A 30 7.38 1.32 2.99
N ASP A 31 6.70 0.41 2.29
CA ASP A 31 5.75 0.72 1.23
C ASP A 31 4.42 1.26 1.77
N VAL A 32 3.80 2.16 1.00
CA VAL A 32 2.51 2.76 1.34
C VAL A 32 1.62 2.99 0.11
N LEU A 33 0.37 2.57 0.22
CA LEU A 33 -0.71 2.87 -0.71
C LEU A 33 -1.61 3.97 -0.10
N VAL A 34 -1.73 5.11 -0.78
CA VAL A 34 -2.41 6.32 -0.27
C VAL A 34 -3.73 6.57 -1.01
N LEU A 35 -4.83 6.43 -0.28
CA LEU A 35 -6.17 6.76 -0.74
C LEU A 35 -6.43 8.27 -0.62
N MET A 36 -6.89 8.85 -1.72
CA MET A 36 -7.28 10.25 -1.85
C MET A 36 -8.09 10.46 -3.15
N GLN A 37 -8.63 11.65 -3.36
CA GLN A 37 -9.43 12.01 -4.53
C GLN A 37 -8.59 12.15 -5.81
N GLU A 38 -7.37 12.67 -5.69
CA GLU A 38 -6.56 13.11 -6.83
C GLU A 38 -5.27 12.30 -7.00
N GLN A 39 -4.81 12.19 -8.24
CA GLN A 39 -3.52 11.59 -8.56
C GLN A 39 -2.37 12.51 -8.16
N VAL A 40 -1.27 11.93 -7.68
CA VAL A 40 -0.06 12.66 -7.27
C VAL A 40 1.09 12.31 -8.21
N VAL A 41 1.86 13.32 -8.59
CA VAL A 41 3.01 13.16 -9.49
C VAL A 41 4.15 12.41 -8.79
N PRO A 42 4.81 11.44 -9.46
CA PRO A 42 5.94 10.72 -8.88
C PRO A 42 7.06 11.66 -8.39
N GLY A 43 7.59 11.38 -7.20
CA GLY A 43 8.65 12.17 -6.55
C GLY A 43 8.15 13.32 -5.66
N CYS A 44 6.86 13.64 -5.68
CA CYS A 44 6.25 14.50 -4.66
C CYS A 44 6.07 13.76 -3.34
N PHE A 45 6.01 14.50 -2.23
CA PHE A 45 5.64 13.95 -0.92
C PHE A 45 4.33 14.59 -0.44
N LEU A 46 3.64 13.88 0.46
CA LEU A 46 2.40 14.32 1.09
C LEU A 46 2.34 13.82 2.53
N ARG A 47 1.43 14.37 3.33
CA ARG A 47 1.16 13.86 4.68
C ARG A 47 0.10 12.78 4.62
N ALA A 48 0.36 11.64 5.23
CA ALA A 48 -0.56 10.51 5.25
C ALA A 48 -0.82 10.02 6.68
N ARG A 49 -1.98 9.40 6.89
CA ARG A 49 -2.30 8.64 8.11
C ARG A 49 -2.46 7.18 7.75
N ALA A 50 -1.70 6.30 8.41
CA ALA A 50 -1.92 4.86 8.32
C ALA A 50 -3.27 4.49 8.94
N ILE A 51 -4.04 3.68 8.22
CA ILE A 51 -5.36 3.20 8.65
C ILE A 51 -5.46 1.67 8.61
N GLY A 52 -4.50 0.96 8.02
CA GLY A 52 -4.44 -0.49 8.06
C GLY A 52 -3.13 -1.02 7.48
N LEU A 53 -2.88 -2.30 7.72
CA LEU A 53 -1.73 -3.03 7.18
C LEU A 53 -2.25 -4.10 6.24
N MET A 54 -1.60 -4.27 5.09
CA MET A 54 -1.86 -5.34 4.15
C MET A 54 -0.66 -6.30 4.17
N PRO A 55 -0.72 -7.39 4.94
CA PRO A 55 0.34 -8.38 4.94
C PRO A 55 0.36 -9.13 3.62
N MET A 56 1.52 -9.21 3.00
CA MET A 56 1.69 -9.82 1.68
C MET A 56 2.99 -10.61 1.63
N ILE A 57 2.96 -11.70 0.85
CA ILE A 57 4.10 -12.55 0.56
C ILE A 57 4.34 -12.51 -0.94
N ASP A 58 5.50 -12.01 -1.36
CA ASP A 58 5.94 -11.97 -2.75
C ASP A 58 7.07 -12.98 -2.95
N GLN A 59 6.84 -14.02 -3.75
CA GLN A 59 7.84 -15.07 -4.01
C GLN A 59 8.45 -15.71 -2.73
N GLY A 60 7.67 -15.75 -1.65
CA GLY A 60 8.10 -16.30 -0.36
C GLY A 60 8.74 -15.31 0.60
N GLU A 61 8.97 -14.06 0.16
CA GLU A 61 9.48 -12.98 1.00
C GLU A 61 8.34 -12.12 1.54
N LYS A 62 8.52 -11.60 2.75
CA LYS A 62 7.55 -10.74 3.41
C LYS A 62 7.60 -9.35 2.79
N ASP A 63 6.47 -8.89 2.27
CA ASP A 63 6.33 -7.60 1.57
C ASP A 63 5.08 -6.86 2.08
N ASP A 64 5.08 -6.53 3.37
CA ASP A 64 3.99 -5.86 4.05
C ASP A 64 3.81 -4.42 3.53
N LYS A 65 2.56 -4.01 3.27
CA LYS A 65 2.26 -2.66 2.75
C LYS A 65 1.30 -1.89 3.64
N ILE A 66 1.61 -0.62 3.88
CA ILE A 66 0.72 0.27 4.64
C ILE A 66 -0.43 0.74 3.76
N ILE A 67 -1.66 0.66 4.27
CA ILE A 67 -2.82 1.33 3.70
C ILE A 67 -3.04 2.64 4.46
N ALA A 68 -3.03 3.76 3.73
CA ALA A 68 -3.09 5.09 4.30
C ALA A 68 -4.08 5.99 3.57
N VAL A 69 -4.44 7.10 4.22
CA VAL A 69 -5.21 8.19 3.63
C VAL A 69 -4.41 9.49 3.64
N CYS A 70 -4.61 10.35 2.64
CA CYS A 70 -4.01 11.68 2.65
C CYS A 70 -4.60 12.51 3.81
N ALA A 71 -3.73 13.04 4.68
CA ALA A 71 -4.13 13.81 5.85
C ALA A 71 -4.66 15.21 5.50
N ASP A 72 -4.42 15.66 4.27
CA ASP A 72 -4.77 16.98 3.75
C ASP A 72 -5.95 16.96 2.77
N ASP A 73 -6.42 15.77 2.38
CA ASP A 73 -7.60 15.62 1.53
C ASP A 73 -8.89 15.72 2.36
N PRO A 74 -9.80 16.68 2.10
CA PRO A 74 -11.01 16.88 2.89
C PRO A 74 -11.95 15.67 2.91
N GLU A 75 -11.99 14.86 1.85
CA GLU A 75 -12.83 13.66 1.76
C GLU A 75 -12.25 12.52 2.62
N TYR A 76 -10.92 12.39 2.64
CA TYR A 76 -10.25 11.20 3.18
C TYR A 76 -9.59 11.41 4.55
N ARG A 77 -9.28 12.64 4.95
CA ARG A 77 -8.53 12.92 6.20
C ARG A 77 -9.25 12.48 7.47
N HIS A 78 -10.52 12.10 7.39
CA HIS A 78 -11.35 11.71 8.52
C HIS A 78 -11.27 10.22 8.84
N PHE A 79 -10.88 9.37 7.89
CA PHE A 79 -10.68 7.94 8.13
C PHE A 79 -9.55 7.68 9.14
N ARG A 80 -9.79 6.68 9.99
CA ARG A 80 -8.96 6.25 11.12
C ARG A 80 -8.65 4.77 11.09
N ASP A 81 -9.52 3.95 10.49
CA ASP A 81 -9.31 2.51 10.38
C ASP A 81 -9.76 1.96 9.03
N ILE A 82 -9.12 0.88 8.57
CA ILE A 82 -9.40 0.23 7.30
C ILE A 82 -10.82 -0.34 7.23
N SER A 83 -11.42 -0.69 8.36
CA SER A 83 -12.81 -1.16 8.46
C SER A 83 -13.85 -0.10 8.09
N GLU A 84 -13.47 1.19 8.09
CA GLU A 84 -14.36 2.28 7.69
C GLU A 84 -14.47 2.42 6.15
N LEU A 85 -13.58 1.79 5.40
CA LEU A 85 -13.62 1.82 3.94
C LEU A 85 -14.75 0.93 3.39
N PRO A 86 -15.35 1.30 2.25
CA PRO A 86 -16.29 0.41 1.56
C PRO A 86 -15.65 -0.95 1.27
N PRO A 87 -16.30 -2.09 1.57
CA PRO A 87 -15.69 -3.42 1.46
C PRO A 87 -15.14 -3.73 0.06
N HIS A 88 -15.80 -3.23 -0.98
CA HIS A 88 -15.33 -3.41 -2.36
C HIS A 88 -13.95 -2.78 -2.61
N ARG A 89 -13.62 -1.68 -1.92
CA ARG A 89 -12.30 -1.04 -2.04
C ARG A 89 -11.18 -1.94 -1.56
N LEU A 90 -11.41 -2.67 -0.47
CA LEU A 90 -10.44 -3.65 0.04
C LEU A 90 -10.29 -4.84 -0.91
N GLN A 91 -11.39 -5.28 -1.53
CA GLN A 91 -11.37 -6.34 -2.53
C GLN A 91 -10.58 -5.94 -3.78
N GLU A 92 -10.76 -4.71 -4.27
CA GLU A 92 -10.03 -4.17 -5.42
C GLU A 92 -8.51 -4.10 -5.13
N ILE A 93 -8.13 -3.53 -3.98
CA ILE A 93 -6.71 -3.45 -3.56
C ILE A 93 -6.10 -4.84 -3.46
N ARG A 94 -6.76 -5.77 -2.76
CA ARG A 94 -6.30 -7.17 -2.63
C ARG A 94 -6.08 -7.79 -4.00
N ARG A 95 -7.08 -7.72 -4.88
CA ARG A 95 -7.02 -8.36 -6.19
C ARG A 95 -5.92 -7.78 -7.07
N PHE A 96 -5.70 -6.46 -6.99
CA PHE A 96 -4.60 -5.83 -7.72
C PHE A 96 -3.24 -6.45 -7.36
N PHE A 97 -2.91 -6.56 -6.08
CA PHE A 97 -1.62 -7.13 -5.65
C PHE A 97 -1.50 -8.63 -5.93
N GLU A 98 -2.60 -9.38 -5.88
CA GLU A 98 -2.61 -10.78 -6.32
C GLU A 98 -2.36 -10.93 -7.84
N ASP A 99 -2.79 -9.97 -8.65
CA ASP A 99 -2.83 -10.11 -10.13
C ASP A 99 -1.69 -9.40 -10.87
N TYR A 100 -1.14 -8.31 -10.35
CA TYR A 100 -0.26 -7.40 -11.12
C TYR A 100 1.05 -8.05 -11.61
N LYS A 101 1.53 -9.09 -10.91
CA LYS A 101 2.73 -9.86 -11.27
C LYS A 101 2.43 -11.24 -11.88
N LYS A 102 1.15 -11.62 -12.07
CA LYS A 102 0.81 -12.96 -12.60
C LYS A 102 1.41 -13.26 -13.97
N ASN A 103 1.36 -12.30 -14.89
CA ASN A 103 1.97 -12.45 -16.22
C ASN A 103 3.51 -12.37 -16.20
N GLU A 104 4.13 -12.04 -15.07
CA GLU A 104 5.57 -12.21 -14.82
C GLU A 104 5.92 -13.63 -14.34
N ASN A 105 4.91 -14.52 -14.21
CA ASN A 105 5.01 -15.85 -13.59
C ASN A 105 5.54 -15.81 -12.14
N LYS A 106 5.19 -14.74 -11.42
CA LYS A 106 5.49 -14.60 -9.98
C LYS A 106 4.21 -14.78 -9.17
N GLU A 107 4.35 -15.42 -8.03
CA GLU A 107 3.25 -15.65 -7.09
C GLU A 107 3.28 -14.59 -6.00
N VAL A 108 2.12 -14.00 -5.76
CA VAL A 108 1.87 -13.04 -4.69
C VAL A 108 0.65 -13.52 -3.89
N ALA A 109 0.83 -13.69 -2.59
CA ALA A 109 -0.24 -14.01 -1.66
C ALA A 109 -0.54 -12.81 -0.77
N VAL A 110 -1.79 -12.34 -0.78
CA VAL A 110 -2.26 -11.26 0.10
C VAL A 110 -3.06 -11.88 1.23
N ASN A 111 -2.68 -11.61 2.48
CA ASN A 111 -3.39 -12.09 3.66
C ASN A 111 -4.52 -11.13 4.06
N ASP A 112 -5.20 -11.42 5.17
CA ASP A 112 -6.22 -10.52 5.69
C ASP A 112 -5.64 -9.20 6.19
N PHE A 113 -6.34 -8.12 5.86
CA PHE A 113 -5.98 -6.77 6.27
C PHE A 113 -6.05 -6.67 7.79
N LEU A 114 -5.05 -6.03 8.38
CA LEU A 114 -4.95 -5.78 9.81
C LEU A 114 -5.31 -4.31 10.11
N PRO A 115 -5.81 -4.01 11.33
CA PRO A 115 -6.27 -2.68 11.72
C PRO A 115 -5.14 -1.64 11.75
N ALA A 116 -5.51 -0.38 11.97
CA ALA A 116 -4.58 0.74 11.99
C ALA A 116 -3.44 0.59 12.99
N GLU A 117 -3.67 -0.10 14.11
CA GLU A 117 -2.66 -0.30 15.16
C GLU A 117 -1.47 -1.13 14.65
N ASP A 118 -1.72 -2.23 13.93
CA ASP A 118 -0.68 -3.06 13.34
C ASP A 118 0.15 -2.27 12.33
N ALA A 119 -0.50 -1.43 11.53
CA ALA A 119 0.19 -0.54 10.58
C ALA A 119 1.13 0.45 11.29
N ILE A 120 0.66 1.05 12.39
CA ILE A 120 1.47 1.97 13.19
C ILE A 120 2.66 1.24 13.82
N ASN A 121 2.46 0.01 14.30
CA ASN A 121 3.53 -0.80 14.86
C ASN A 121 4.57 -1.19 13.80
N ALA A 122 4.13 -1.57 12.60
CA ALA A 122 5.02 -1.84 11.47
C ALA A 122 5.86 -0.61 11.07
N ILE A 123 5.26 0.58 11.03
CA ILE A 123 5.98 1.83 10.77
C ILE A 123 7.00 2.11 11.88
N LYS A 124 6.63 1.96 13.15
CA LYS A 124 7.57 2.18 14.26
C LYS A 124 8.74 1.21 14.25
N TYR A 125 8.52 -0.02 13.83
CA TYR A 125 9.56 -1.04 13.71
C TYR A 125 10.55 -0.70 12.60
N SER A 126 10.09 -0.08 11.51
CA SER A 126 10.94 0.26 10.36
C SER A 126 11.67 1.60 10.50
N MET A 127 11.33 2.45 11.48
CA MET A 127 12.02 3.73 11.77
C MET A 127 13.37 3.54 12.46
#